data_AF-A0A0G1TUH8-F1
#
_entry.id   AF-A0A0G1TUH8-F1
#
_cell.length_a   1.000
_cell.length_b   1.000
_cell.length_c   1.000
_cell.angle_alpha   90.00
_cell.angle_beta   90.00
_cell.angle_gamma   90.00
#
_symmetry.space_group_name_H-M   'P 1'
#
loop_
_entity.id
_entity.type
_entity.pdbx_description
1 polymer ?
#
loop_
_entity_poly.entity_id
_entity_poly.type
_entity_poly.pdbx_seq_one_letter_code
_entity_poly.pdbx_strand_id
1 'polypeptide(L)'
;MINVGKEENKAISHIIMIQTEQKRDGDSVRLEVLEKIQSLVTAGLGLVAALAWNDAIQSLFVVIFGIQSSVIAKFLYAILVTALVVYLTVRISRLINSLKKINDKHIV
;
A
#
# COMPACT_ATOMS: atom_id res chain seq x y z
N MET A 1 4.31 -1.85 -61.37
CA MET A 1 4.65 -2.93 -60.42
C MET A 1 5.08 -2.44 -59.01
N ILE A 2 5.17 -1.12 -58.73
CA ILE A 2 5.66 -0.60 -57.43
C ILE A 2 4.56 -0.52 -56.34
N ASN A 3 3.28 -0.46 -56.72
CA ASN A 3 2.17 -0.18 -55.79
C ASN A 3 1.75 -1.37 -54.90
N VAL A 4 2.03 -2.61 -55.32
CA VAL A 4 1.53 -3.83 -54.63
C VAL A 4 2.27 -4.08 -53.31
N GLY A 5 3.60 -3.98 -53.28
CA GLY A 5 4.39 -4.21 -52.06
C GLY A 5 4.23 -3.15 -50.98
N LYS A 6 3.70 -1.95 -51.31
CA LYS A 6 3.45 -0.88 -50.34
C LYS A 6 2.20 -1.16 -49.49
N GLU A 7 1.17 -1.76 -50.09
CA GLU A 7 -0.09 -2.10 -49.40
C GLU A 7 0.07 -3.30 -48.47
N GLU A 8 0.87 -4.31 -48.85
CA GLU A 8 1.17 -5.46 -47.99
C GLU A 8 1.91 -5.05 -46.70
N ASN A 9 2.91 -4.17 -46.83
CA ASN A 9 3.68 -3.70 -45.67
C ASN A 9 2.83 -2.84 -44.72
N LYS A 10 1.88 -2.06 -45.27
CA LYS A 10 0.88 -1.32 -44.51
C LYS A 10 -0.12 -2.23 -43.78
N ALA A 11 -0.51 -3.34 -44.40
CA ALA A 11 -1.36 -4.34 -43.76
C ALA A 11 -0.63 -5.05 -42.60
N ILE A 12 0.64 -5.42 -42.81
CA ILE A 12 1.47 -6.05 -41.77
C ILE A 12 1.68 -5.10 -40.59
N SER A 13 1.96 -3.82 -40.84
CA SER A 13 2.14 -2.85 -39.75
C SER A 13 0.86 -2.64 -38.93
N HIS A 14 -0.32 -2.66 -39.56
CA HIS A 14 -1.60 -2.60 -38.87
C HIS A 14 -1.88 -3.85 -38.02
N ILE A 15 -1.57 -5.05 -38.54
CA ILE A 15 -1.75 -6.31 -37.80
C ILE A 15 -0.84 -6.35 -36.56
N ILE A 16 0.42 -5.93 -36.71
CA ILE A 16 1.37 -5.85 -35.59
C ILE A 16 0.87 -4.84 -34.56
N MET A 17 0.45 -3.65 -34.97
CA MET A 17 -0.10 -2.64 -34.05
C MET A 17 -1.30 -3.17 -33.26
N ILE A 18 -2.27 -3.81 -33.93
CA ILE A 18 -3.46 -4.40 -33.27
C ILE A 18 -3.05 -5.47 -32.25
N GLN A 19 -2.11 -6.35 -32.58
CA GLN A 19 -1.62 -7.37 -31.65
C GLN A 19 -0.90 -6.76 -30.44
N THR A 20 -0.13 -5.68 -30.64
CA THR A 20 0.53 -4.98 -29.54
C THR A 20 -0.46 -4.25 -28.64
N GLU A 21 -1.52 -3.66 -29.20
CA GLU A 21 -2.58 -2.98 -28.45
C GLU A 21 -3.35 -3.99 -27.59
N GLN A 22 -3.81 -5.10 -28.19
CA GLN A 22 -4.55 -6.15 -27.48
C GLN A 22 -3.72 -6.80 -26.37
N LYS A 23 -2.42 -7.03 -26.60
CA LYS A 23 -1.53 -7.57 -25.58
C LYS A 23 -1.30 -6.57 -24.45
N ARG A 24 -1.11 -5.28 -24.76
CA ARG A 24 -0.95 -4.22 -23.75
C ARG A 24 -2.19 -4.06 -22.88
N ASP A 25 -3.38 -4.17 -23.45
CA ASP A 25 -4.65 -4.03 -22.72
C ASP A 25 -4.91 -5.21 -21.77
N GLY A 26 -4.54 -6.43 -22.18
CA GLY A 26 -4.56 -7.59 -21.30
C GLY A 26 -3.56 -7.48 -20.14
N ASP A 27 -2.36 -6.96 -20.41
CA ASP A 27 -1.32 -6.78 -19.40
C ASP A 27 -1.66 -5.64 -18.40
N SER A 28 -2.31 -4.54 -18.85
CA SER A 28 -2.74 -3.43 -17.98
C SER A 28 -3.87 -3.84 -17.02
N VAL A 29 -4.88 -4.57 -17.50
CA VAL A 29 -5.99 -5.06 -16.66
C VAL A 29 -5.47 -6.02 -15.58
N ARG A 30 -4.53 -6.90 -15.93
CA ARG A 30 -3.90 -7.80 -14.95
C ARG A 30 -3.14 -7.04 -13.88
N LEU A 31 -2.41 -6.00 -14.27
CA LEU A 31 -1.70 -5.14 -13.33
C LEU A 31 -2.66 -4.45 -12.37
N GLU A 32 -3.74 -3.85 -12.87
CA GLU A 32 -4.73 -3.17 -12.04
C GLU A 32 -5.37 -4.13 -11.02
N VAL A 33 -5.72 -5.35 -11.44
CA VAL A 33 -6.27 -6.38 -10.54
C VAL A 33 -5.27 -6.74 -9.44
N LEU A 34 -3.99 -6.91 -9.77
CA LEU A 34 -2.94 -7.19 -8.78
C LEU A 34 -2.74 -6.05 -7.80
N GLU A 35 -2.79 -4.79 -8.25
CA GLU A 35 -2.71 -3.61 -7.39
C GLU A 35 -3.89 -3.55 -6.40
N LYS A 36 -5.11 -3.85 -6.86
CA LYS A 36 -6.29 -3.92 -5.98
C LYS A 36 -6.17 -5.05 -4.98
N ILE A 37 -5.72 -6.23 -5.39
CA ILE A 37 -5.49 -7.37 -4.49
C ILE A 37 -4.44 -7.00 -3.45
N GLN A 38 -3.32 -6.39 -3.83
CA GLN A 38 -2.29 -5.94 -2.90
C GLN A 38 -2.88 -4.98 -1.86
N SER A 39 -3.69 -4.02 -2.28
CA SER A 39 -4.35 -3.07 -1.38
C SER A 39 -5.26 -3.79 -0.37
N LEU A 40 -6.10 -4.72 -0.85
CA LEU A 40 -7.00 -5.50 0.00
C LEU A 40 -6.26 -6.42 0.97
N VAL A 41 -5.22 -7.11 0.50
CA VAL A 41 -4.38 -7.98 1.33
C VAL A 41 -3.66 -7.16 2.39
N THR A 42 -3.07 -6.03 2.02
CA THR A 42 -2.37 -5.14 2.97
C THR A 42 -3.33 -4.59 4.01
N ALA A 43 -4.53 -4.17 3.61
CA ALA A 43 -5.56 -3.68 4.52
C ALA A 43 -6.05 -4.79 5.47
N GLY A 44 -6.36 -5.98 4.94
CA GLY A 44 -6.81 -7.13 5.72
C GLY A 44 -5.75 -7.60 6.73
N LEU A 45 -4.49 -7.73 6.31
CA LEU A 45 -3.38 -8.08 7.20
C LEU A 45 -3.08 -6.96 8.20
N GLY A 46 -3.20 -5.70 7.81
CA GLY A 46 -3.07 -4.56 8.72
C GLY A 46 -4.10 -4.61 9.84
N LEU A 47 -5.35 -4.97 9.54
CA LEU A 47 -6.39 -5.17 10.54
C LEU A 47 -6.08 -6.34 11.47
N VAL A 48 -5.70 -7.50 10.93
CA VAL A 48 -5.33 -8.68 11.73
C VAL A 48 -4.15 -8.37 12.64
N ALA A 49 -3.13 -7.67 12.13
CA ALA A 49 -1.99 -7.23 12.92
C ALA A 49 -2.42 -6.29 14.05
N ALA A 50 -3.26 -5.29 13.77
CA ALA A 50 -3.76 -4.37 14.80
C ALA A 50 -4.47 -5.10 15.95
N LEU A 51 -5.30 -6.11 15.64
CA LEU A 51 -5.97 -6.94 16.63
C LEU A 51 -4.99 -7.78 17.44
N ALA A 52 -4.05 -8.47 16.77
CA ALA A 52 -3.06 -9.31 17.44
C ALA A 52 -2.13 -8.51 18.37
N TRP A 53 -1.71 -7.31 17.96
CA TRP A 53 -0.87 -6.43 18.78
C TRP A 53 -1.64 -5.86 19.98
N ASN A 54 -2.93 -5.54 19.84
CA ASN A 54 -3.77 -5.16 20.97
C ASN A 54 -3.79 -6.26 22.04
N ASP A 55 -4.06 -7.51 21.63
CA ASP A 55 -4.17 -8.63 22.56
C ASP A 55 -2.82 -9.00 23.19
N ALA A 56 -1.74 -8.95 22.41
CA ALA A 56 -0.38 -9.20 22.89
C ALA A 56 0.05 -8.19 23.95
N ILE A 57 -0.19 -6.90 23.73
CA ILE A 57 0.14 -5.85 24.69
C ILE A 57 -0.71 -6.01 25.94
N GLN A 58 -2.02 -6.22 25.82
CA GLN A 58 -2.88 -6.43 26.99
C GLN A 58 -2.45 -7.63 27.83
N SER A 59 -2.11 -8.75 27.18
CA SER A 59 -1.62 -9.95 27.86
C SER A 59 -0.30 -9.71 28.58
N LEU A 60 0.62 -8.98 27.95
CA LEU A 60 1.89 -8.59 28.56
C LEU A 60 1.68 -7.75 29.82
N PHE A 61 0.72 -6.82 29.81
CA PHE A 61 0.39 -6.03 30.99
C PHE A 61 -0.14 -6.88 32.13
N VAL A 62 -0.97 -7.88 31.83
CA VAL A 62 -1.47 -8.82 32.84
C VAL A 62 -0.33 -9.62 33.47
N VAL A 63 0.64 -10.06 32.67
CA VAL A 63 1.82 -10.79 33.16
C VAL A 63 2.70 -9.92 34.06
N ILE A 64 2.91 -8.65 33.72
CA ILE A 64 3.81 -7.74 34.46
C ILE A 64 3.13 -7.18 35.73
N PHE A 65 1.86 -6.78 35.64
CA PHE A 65 1.17 -6.02 36.70
C PHE A 65 0.12 -6.82 37.46
N GLY A 66 -0.20 -8.05 37.05
CA GLY A 66 -1.21 -8.89 37.66
C GLY A 66 -2.67 -8.47 37.39
N ILE A 67 -3.60 -9.35 37.73
CA ILE A 67 -5.04 -9.20 37.39
C ILE A 67 -5.75 -8.15 38.28
N GLN A 68 -5.34 -8.01 39.55
CA GLN A 68 -5.98 -7.13 40.55
C GLN A 68 -5.79 -5.63 40.23
N SER A 69 -4.81 -5.31 39.39
CA SER A 69 -4.45 -3.96 38.97
C SER A 69 -5.28 -3.43 37.79
N SER A 70 -6.36 -4.13 37.39
CA SER A 70 -6.91 -4.01 36.03
C SER A 70 -7.33 -2.59 35.60
N VAL A 71 -7.82 -1.75 36.51
CA VAL A 71 -8.23 -0.38 36.17
C VAL A 71 -7.00 0.52 35.93
N ILE A 72 -6.04 0.50 36.85
CA ILE A 72 -4.78 1.26 36.72
C ILE A 72 -3.98 0.75 35.51
N ALA A 73 -3.95 -0.55 35.29
CA ALA A 73 -3.31 -1.16 34.12
C ALA A 73 -3.95 -0.72 32.81
N LYS A 74 -5.29 -0.61 32.74
CA LYS A 74 -6.02 -0.08 31.56
C LYS A 74 -5.72 1.39 31.30
N PHE A 75 -5.63 2.23 32.33
CA PHE A 75 -5.23 3.63 32.17
C PHE A 75 -3.80 3.77 31.69
N LEU A 76 -2.87 2.97 32.24
CA LEU A 76 -1.47 2.96 31.80
C LEU A 76 -1.34 2.48 30.35
N TYR A 77 -2.07 1.42 29.98
CA TYR A 77 -2.19 0.94 28.60
C TYR A 77 -2.67 2.06 27.66
N ALA A 78 -3.76 2.75 28.01
CA ALA A 78 -4.33 3.82 27.19
C ALA A 78 -3.35 4.98 26.98
N ILE A 79 -2.64 5.40 28.04
CA ILE A 79 -1.63 6.46 27.95
C ILE A 79 -0.47 6.03 27.04
N LEU A 80 0.05 4.81 27.22
CA LEU A 80 1.17 4.31 26.44
C LEU A 80 0.83 4.15 24.96
N VAL A 81 -0.34 3.58 24.65
CA VAL A 81 -0.80 3.46 23.25
C VAL A 81 -1.01 4.83 22.62
N THR A 82 -1.59 5.79 23.35
CA THR A 82 -1.78 7.15 22.83
C THR A 82 -0.45 7.83 22.53
N ALA A 83 0.52 7.74 23.45
CA ALA A 83 1.84 8.29 23.25
C ALA A 83 2.54 7.66 22.03
N LEU A 84 2.43 6.34 21.87
CA LEU A 84 2.97 5.61 20.72
C LEU A 84 2.34 6.07 19.40
N VAL A 85 1.01 6.19 19.35
CA VAL A 85 0.28 6.64 18.17
C VAL A 85 0.69 8.05 17.78
N VAL A 86 0.77 8.98 18.73
CA VAL A 86 1.22 10.36 18.47
C VAL A 86 2.65 10.37 17.95
N TYR A 87 3.55 9.61 18.57
CA TYR A 87 4.95 9.51 18.14
C TYR A 87 5.07 9.00 16.70
N LEU A 88 4.41 7.88 16.37
CA LEU A 88 4.41 7.30 15.03
C LEU A 88 3.80 8.27 14.00
N THR A 89 2.68 8.90 14.34
CA THR A 89 2.00 9.87 13.46
C THR A 89 2.94 11.02 13.11
N VAL A 90 3.58 11.63 14.08
CA VAL A 90 4.52 12.74 13.85
C VAL A 90 5.71 12.30 12.99
N ARG A 91 6.24 11.10 13.19
CA ARG A 91 7.36 10.56 12.39
C ARG A 91 6.93 10.35 10.93
N ILE A 92 5.79 9.72 10.70
CA ILE A 92 5.26 9.47 9.35
C ILE A 92 4.95 10.79 8.65
N SER A 93 4.32 11.76 9.32
CA SER A 93 4.04 13.08 8.75
C SER A 93 5.31 13.80 8.31
N ARG A 94 6.40 13.73 9.09
CA ARG A 94 7.69 14.32 8.71
C ARG A 94 8.27 13.66 7.46
N LEU A 95 8.22 12.33 7.37
CA LEU A 95 8.71 11.59 6.20
C LEU A 95 7.93 11.97 4.93
N ILE A 96 6.60 12.02 5.00
CA ILE A 96 5.75 12.44 3.88
C ILE A 96 6.07 13.86 3.45
N ASN A 97 6.24 14.79 4.40
CA ASN A 97 6.57 16.18 4.09
C ASN A 97 7.95 16.32 3.44
N SER A 98 8.93 15.53 3.87
CA SER A 98 10.25 15.48 3.23
C SER A 98 10.18 14.96 1.79
N LEU A 99 9.38 13.93 1.53
CA LEU A 99 9.19 13.39 0.18
C LEU A 99 8.46 14.37 -0.75
N LYS A 100 7.40 15.03 -0.27
CA LYS A 100 6.69 16.08 -1.04
C LYS A 100 7.61 17.24 -1.41
N LYS A 101 8.43 17.71 -0.48
CA LYS A 101 9.37 18.83 -0.72
C LYS A 101 10.43 18.51 -1.79
N ILE A 102 10.84 17.24 -1.89
CA ILE A 102 11.77 16.79 -2.94
C ILE A 102 11.05 16.76 -4.29
N ASN A 103 9.86 16.18 -4.35
CA ASN A 103 9.07 16.10 -5.59
C ASN A 103 8.74 17.49 -6.17
N ASP A 104 8.33 18.44 -5.33
CA ASP A 104 7.97 19.80 -5.78
C ASP A 104 9.17 20.58 -6.32
N LYS A 105 10.39 20.30 -5.85
CA LYS A 105 11.61 20.96 -6.32
C LYS A 105 12.08 20.47 -7.70
N HIS A 106 11.55 19.34 -8.17
CA HIS A 106 11.86 18.78 -9.49
C HIS A 106 10.80 19.15 -10.56
N ILE A 107 9.67 19.74 -10.15
CA ILE A 107 8.58 20.17 -11.05
C ILE A 107 8.58 21.69 -11.30
N VAL A 108 9.48 22.44 -10.65
CA VAL A 108 9.72 23.88 -10.89
C VAL A 108 11.10 24.10 -11.50
#